data_AF-A0A496RQY1-F1
#
_entry.id   AF-A0A496RQY1-F1
#
_cell.length_a   1.000
_cell.length_b   1.000
_cell.length_c   1.000
_cell.angle_alpha   90.00
_cell.angle_beta   90.00
_cell.angle_gamma   90.00
#
_symmetry.space_group_name_H-M   'P 1'
#
loop_
_entity.id
_entity.type
_entity.pdbx_description
1 polymer ?
#
loop_
_entity_poly.entity_id
_entity_poly.type
_entity_poly.pdbx_seq_one_letter_code
_entity_poly.pdbx_strand_id
1 'polypeptide(L)'
;MAEEQIQTEKEVAQVETKASAAKVKQCPPKVEIPKNCAACKKAIGKIRYYRNMKFFCNKKCWKNFKKKEEEKKQAAAVERK
;
A
#
# COMPACT_ATOMS: atom_id res chain seq x y z
N MET A 1 -48.37 -33.65 16.81
CA MET A 1 -47.37 -34.59 17.35
C MET A 1 -46.28 -34.68 16.29
N ALA A 2 -45.42 -33.67 16.27
CA ALA A 2 -44.02 -33.75 16.72
C ALA A 2 -43.17 -34.23 15.53
N GLU A 3 -42.52 -33.27 14.87
CA GLU A 3 -41.05 -33.08 14.95
C GLU A 3 -40.36 -34.13 14.07
N GLU A 4 -39.70 -33.77 12.98
CA GLU A 4 -38.29 -33.39 13.05
C GLU A 4 -37.84 -32.63 11.79
N GLN A 5 -37.35 -31.40 12.01
CA GLN A 5 -36.08 -30.82 11.53
C GLN A 5 -35.72 -30.88 10.01
N ILE A 6 -35.70 -29.78 9.23
CA ILE A 6 -34.81 -28.57 9.20
C ILE A 6 -33.59 -28.74 8.24
N GLN A 7 -33.44 -27.77 7.31
CA GLN A 7 -32.21 -27.30 6.59
C GLN A 7 -31.66 -28.20 5.45
N THR A 8 -31.17 -27.74 4.28
CA THR A 8 -30.45 -26.50 3.89
C THR A 8 -30.34 -26.35 2.35
N GLU A 9 -30.16 -25.09 1.90
CA GLU A 9 -29.38 -24.62 0.71
C GLU A 9 -29.84 -25.08 -0.70
N LYS A 10 -30.41 -24.25 -1.60
CA LYS A 10 -30.10 -22.86 -1.99
C LYS A 10 -28.63 -22.64 -2.35
N GLU A 11 -28.17 -23.09 -3.53
CA GLU A 11 -27.42 -22.21 -4.45
C GLU A 11 -27.11 -22.82 -5.83
N VAL A 12 -27.10 -21.92 -6.82
CA VAL A 12 -26.46 -21.98 -8.14
C VAL A 12 -27.02 -22.96 -9.17
N ALA A 13 -28.14 -22.52 -9.73
CA ALA A 13 -28.36 -22.59 -11.17
C ALA A 13 -27.25 -21.86 -11.93
N GLN A 14 -26.75 -22.53 -12.97
CA GLN A 14 -26.30 -21.97 -14.26
C GLN A 14 -24.98 -21.18 -14.31
N VAL A 15 -24.25 -21.13 -15.42
CA VAL A 15 -24.06 -21.95 -16.63
C VAL A 15 -22.79 -21.34 -17.25
N GLU A 16 -21.98 -22.21 -17.82
CA GLU A 16 -20.92 -22.00 -18.81
C GLU A 16 -20.83 -20.60 -19.47
N THR A 17 -19.62 -20.05 -19.56
CA THR A 17 -19.12 -19.52 -20.84
C THR A 17 -17.58 -19.47 -20.90
N LYS A 18 -17.06 -20.26 -21.85
CA LYS A 18 -15.97 -19.92 -22.79
C LYS A 18 -14.67 -19.32 -22.23
N ALA A 19 -13.68 -20.21 -22.17
CA ALA A 19 -12.38 -20.06 -22.84
C ALA A 19 -11.99 -18.65 -23.31
N SER A 20 -10.99 -18.06 -22.66
CA SER A 20 -9.96 -17.30 -23.38
C SER A 20 -8.68 -17.22 -22.56
N ALA A 21 -7.73 -18.05 -23.01
CA ALA A 21 -6.31 -17.75 -23.05
C ALA A 21 -5.70 -17.13 -21.78
N ALA A 22 -5.16 -18.02 -20.95
CA ALA A 22 -4.00 -17.72 -20.13
C ALA A 22 -2.87 -17.15 -21.03
N LYS A 23 -2.85 -15.82 -21.18
CA LYS A 23 -1.70 -15.08 -21.67
C LYS A 23 -1.14 -14.31 -20.49
N VAL A 24 -0.27 -14.99 -19.76
CA VAL A 24 0.67 -14.43 -18.79
C VAL A 24 1.55 -13.43 -19.54
N LYS A 25 1.07 -12.20 -19.72
CA LYS A 25 1.94 -11.05 -19.96
C LYS A 25 2.42 -10.61 -18.60
N GLN A 26 3.65 -11.02 -18.28
CA GLN A 26 4.43 -10.51 -17.16
C GLN A 26 4.23 -8.99 -17.08
N CYS A 27 3.56 -8.54 -16.02
CA CYS A 27 3.63 -7.14 -15.64
C CYS A 27 5.11 -6.88 -15.31
N PRO A 28 5.73 -5.79 -15.82
CA PRO A 28 7.02 -5.36 -15.32
C PRO A 28 6.91 -5.24 -13.79
N PRO A 29 7.99 -5.50 -13.02
CA PRO A 29 7.96 -5.47 -11.57
C PRO A 29 7.28 -4.17 -11.16
N LYS A 30 6.08 -4.29 -10.58
CA LYS A 30 5.31 -3.15 -10.09
C LYS A 30 6.18 -2.56 -9.01
N VAL A 31 6.95 -1.54 -9.36
CA VAL A 31 7.69 -0.72 -8.40
C VAL A 31 6.64 -0.29 -7.39
N GLU A 32 6.67 -0.90 -6.20
CA GLU A 32 5.67 -0.68 -5.18
C GLU A 32 5.85 0.74 -4.68
N ILE A 33 5.15 1.68 -5.33
CA ILE A 33 5.18 3.07 -4.94
C ILE A 33 4.62 3.12 -3.52
N PRO A 34 5.42 3.53 -2.52
CA PRO A 34 4.98 3.54 -1.15
C PRO A 34 3.75 4.42 -1.03
N LYS A 35 2.62 3.83 -0.63
CA LYS A 35 1.37 4.56 -0.37
C LYS A 35 1.41 5.28 0.98
N ASN A 36 2.53 5.19 1.71
CA ASN A 36 2.68 5.69 3.07
C ASN A 36 3.65 6.88 3.13
N CYS A 37 3.33 7.81 4.01
CA CYS A 37 4.09 9.02 4.28
C CYS A 37 5.41 8.68 4.99
N ALA A 38 6.57 9.06 4.44
CA ALA A 38 7.87 8.75 5.03
C ALA A 38 8.10 9.39 6.42
N ALA A 39 7.35 10.45 6.76
CA ALA A 39 7.47 11.14 8.05
C ALA A 39 6.56 10.57 9.14
N CYS A 40 5.27 10.36 8.85
CA CYS A 40 4.26 9.96 9.84
C CYS A 40 3.61 8.60 9.57
N LYS A 41 4.05 7.90 8.52
CA LYS A 41 3.59 6.56 8.09
C LYS A 41 2.11 6.44 7.73
N LYS A 42 1.34 7.52 7.80
CA LYS A 42 -0.07 7.58 7.35
C LYS A 42 -0.18 7.33 5.85
N ALA A 43 -1.29 6.73 5.43
CA ALA A 43 -1.61 6.58 4.01
C ALA A 43 -1.69 7.95 3.32
N ILE A 44 -1.08 8.06 2.15
CA ILE A 44 -1.08 9.25 1.30
C ILE A 44 -2.29 9.13 0.37
N GLY A 45 -3.15 10.14 0.41
CA GLY A 45 -4.29 10.24 -0.51
C GLY A 45 -3.88 10.66 -1.92
N LYS A 46 -4.82 11.27 -2.66
CA LYS A 46 -4.59 11.72 -4.04
C LYS A 46 -3.48 12.77 -4.15
N ILE A 47 -3.34 13.63 -3.14
CA ILE A 47 -2.32 14.68 -3.09
C ILE A 47 -1.08 14.11 -2.40
N ARG A 48 -0.02 13.93 -3.18
CA ARG A 48 1.28 13.44 -2.70
C ARG A 48 2.33 14.53 -2.84
N TYR A 49 3.07 14.77 -1.78
CA TYR A 49 4.21 15.67 -1.77
C TYR A 49 5.48 14.85 -1.95
N TYR A 50 6.05 14.83 -3.15
CA TYR A 50 7.25 14.04 -3.47
C TYR A 50 8.52 14.88 -3.38
N ARG A 51 9.52 14.43 -2.61
CA ARG A 51 10.82 15.11 -2.46
C ARG A 51 11.91 14.14 -2.02
N ASN A 52 13.14 14.28 -2.52
CA ASN A 52 14.28 13.42 -2.18
C ASN A 52 13.97 11.92 -2.30
N MET A 53 13.30 11.51 -3.38
CA MET A 53 12.86 10.13 -3.60
C MET A 53 11.91 9.55 -2.53
N LYS A 54 11.32 10.40 -1.67
CA LYS A 54 10.39 10.01 -0.61
C LYS A 54 9.03 10.69 -0.81
N PHE A 55 7.98 9.97 -0.43
CA PHE A 55 6.61 10.49 -0.47
C PHE A 55 6.16 11.00 0.90
N PHE A 56 5.51 12.16 0.88
CA PHE A 56 4.95 12.82 2.05
C PHE A 56 3.50 13.18 1.82
N CYS A 57 2.76 13.26 2.90
CA CYS A 57 1.33 13.52 2.93
C CYS A 57 1.02 15.03 2.91
N ASN A 58 1.97 15.89 3.34
CA ASN A 58 1.92 17.35 3.16
C ASN A 58 3.31 17.98 3.30
N LYS A 59 3.42 19.30 3.05
CA LYS A 59 4.66 20.08 3.20
C LYS A 59 5.20 20.10 4.65
N LYS A 60 4.34 20.07 5.67
CA LYS A 60 4.77 20.05 7.09
C LYS A 60 5.52 18.76 7.41
N CYS A 61 5.02 17.62 6.93
CA CYS A 61 5.66 16.31 7.07
C CYS A 61 7.04 16.27 6.42
N TRP A 62 7.18 16.85 5.23
CA TRP A 62 8.49 16.99 4.59
C TRP A 62 9.47 17.85 5.39
N LYS A 63 9.04 19.01 5.90
CA LYS A 63 9.91 19.88 6.72
C LYS A 63 10.40 19.18 7.99
N ASN A 64 9.50 18.49 8.71
CA ASN A 64 9.86 17.74 9.91
C ASN A 64 10.83 16.59 9.59
N PHE A 65 10.59 15.89 8.49
CA PHE A 65 11.48 14.83 8.03
C PHE A 65 12.87 15.38 7.69
N LYS A 66 12.94 16.48 6.94
CA LYS A 66 14.21 17.14 6.57
C LYS A 66 15.01 17.54 7.80
N LYS A 67 14.38 18.15 8.81
CA LYS A 67 15.06 18.52 10.06
C LYS A 67 15.67 17.31 10.76
N LYS A 68 14.92 16.22 10.90
CA LYS A 68 15.42 14.97 11.50
C LYS A 68 16.53 14.31 10.69
N GLU A 69 16.45 14.37 9.36
CA GLU A 69 17.49 13.82 8.49
C GLU A 69 18.79 14.64 8.57
N GLU A 70 18.68 15.96 8.68
CA GLU A 70 19.83 16.87 8.87
C GLU A 70 20.50 16.65 10.23
N GLU A 71 19.72 16.55 11.31
CA GLU A 71 20.23 16.21 12.66
C GLU A 71 20.94 14.86 12.67
N LYS A 72 20.36 13.83 12.05
CA LYS A 72 21.01 12.52 11.91
C LYS A 72 22.30 12.60 11.09
N LYS A 73 22.33 13.40 10.03
CA LYS A 73 23.53 13.55 9.19
C LYS A 73 24.64 14.26 9.95
N GLN A 74 24.31 15.23 10.80
CA GLN A 74 25.27 15.90 11.68
C GLN A 74 25.77 14.95 12.78
N ALA A 75 24.88 14.18 13.43
CA ALA A 75 25.29 13.18 14.42
C ALA A 75 26.20 12.09 13.82
N ALA A 76 25.87 11.58 12.62
CA ALA A 76 26.67 10.57 11.93
C ALA A 76 28.03 11.08 11.42
N ALA A 77 28.18 12.40 11.22
CA ALA A 77 29.45 13.01 10.85
C ALA A 77 30.39 13.20 12.06
N VAL A 78 29.84 13.26 13.28
CA VAL A 78 30.59 13.40 14.53
C VAL A 78 31.13 12.04 15.01
N GLU A 79 30.37 10.94 14.88
CA GLU A 79 30.83 9.60 15.31
C GLU A 79 31.93 8.97 14.43
N ARG A 80 32.25 9.55 13.27
CA ARG A 80 33.28 9.04 12.34
C ARG A 80 34.61 9.81 12.36
N LYS A 81 34.76 10.77 13.26
CA LYS A 81 36.00 11.52 13.52
C LYS A 81 36.56 11.12 14.87
#